data_AF-L8HCZ2-F1
#
_entry.id   AF-L8HCZ2-F1
#
_cell.length_a   1.000
_cell.length_b   1.000
_cell.length_c   1.000
_cell.angle_alpha   90.00
_cell.angle_beta   90.00
_cell.angle_gamma   90.00
#
_symmetry.space_group_name_H-M   'P 1'
#
loop_
_entity.id
_entity.type
_entity.pdbx_description
1 polymer ?
#
loop_
_entity_poly.entity_id
_entity_poly.type
_entity_poly.pdbx_seq_one_letter_code
_entity_poly.pdbx_strand_id
1 'polypeptide(L)'
;MEPAQVDGGSGKFRSLPHPPSLLSSAHHGQRRRVLDVRGGGEEEVGLLVENVLTPDECAFYVRHLDEAGMQPLAAGSASSSASASGEGEFPAHYRTSDRLLTLSPDAARALFERLLPCLRPSDAVGVPMGPGTEGVWLPVGLNECLKFARYHPGGHFSAHIDGPWVPSAKRASMFTVVIYLNDARSQPSCVGGHTNFLRPAINTPQAQRITESAAESHIARSQQEHNVVYSVEPKTGSAVVFRHELLHEGAPLLSGVKYILRTELIFERVDSALTPRSISPEEELAWTRIVSLYELSESLYRDRDSTGFVEAYLEALELQRSFTPSASAGRATLPFSVYASPQGHFHTTHGQ
;
A
#
# COMPACT_ATOMS: atom_id res chain seq x y z
N MET A 1 1.18 -20.30 -14.80
CA MET A 1 2.03 -19.17 -15.26
C MET A 1 3.13 -19.01 -14.25
N GLU A 2 4.39 -19.07 -14.67
CA GLU A 2 5.46 -18.51 -13.86
C GLU A 2 5.14 -17.03 -13.60
N PRO A 3 5.31 -16.52 -12.38
CA PRO A 3 5.12 -15.10 -12.12
C PRO A 3 6.04 -14.33 -13.05
N ALA A 4 5.53 -13.22 -13.62
CA ALA A 4 6.30 -12.30 -14.42
C ALA A 4 7.68 -12.13 -13.76
N GLN A 5 8.71 -12.67 -14.40
CA GLN A 5 10.07 -12.43 -13.98
C GLN A 5 10.22 -10.92 -14.00
N VAL A 6 10.39 -10.34 -12.81
CA VAL A 6 10.84 -8.96 -12.68
C VAL A 6 12.16 -8.93 -13.41
N ASP A 7 12.13 -8.45 -14.64
CA ASP A 7 13.30 -8.35 -15.48
C ASP A 7 14.35 -7.60 -14.65
N GLY A 8 15.46 -8.29 -14.42
CA GLY A 8 16.56 -7.88 -13.56
C GLY A 8 17.35 -6.76 -14.19
N GLY A 9 16.68 -5.71 -14.66
CA GLY A 9 17.26 -4.45 -15.02
C GLY A 9 17.95 -3.89 -13.79
N SER A 10 19.27 -4.04 -13.76
CA SER A 10 20.22 -3.68 -12.70
C SER A 10 20.21 -2.20 -12.28
N GLY A 11 19.21 -1.41 -12.67
CA GLY A 11 19.04 0.00 -12.34
C GLY A 11 17.80 0.37 -11.50
N LYS A 12 16.80 -0.52 -11.35
CA LYS A 12 15.54 -0.14 -10.64
C LYS A 12 15.64 -0.23 -9.12
N PHE A 13 16.40 -1.20 -8.62
CA PHE A 13 16.64 -1.39 -7.19
C PHE A 13 17.99 -0.81 -6.78
N ARG A 14 18.02 -0.09 -5.66
CA ARG A 14 19.21 0.46 -5.05
C ARG A 14 19.52 -0.32 -3.77
N SER A 15 20.80 -0.56 -3.51
CA SER A 15 21.23 -1.01 -2.18
C SER A 15 21.08 0.14 -1.20
N LEU A 16 20.49 -0.12 -0.03
CA LEU A 16 20.32 0.85 1.03
C LEU A 16 20.67 0.17 2.37
N PRO A 17 21.63 0.69 3.15
CA PRO A 17 21.96 0.09 4.44
C PRO A 17 20.80 0.23 5.43
N HIS A 18 20.86 -0.54 6.51
CA HIS A 18 19.85 -0.51 7.57
C HIS A 18 20.45 -0.04 8.90
N PRO A 19 19.64 0.63 9.74
CA PRO A 19 20.06 0.92 11.10
C PRO A 19 20.41 -0.38 11.82
N PRO A 20 21.58 -0.50 12.48
CA PRO A 20 21.94 -1.71 13.23
C PRO A 20 20.93 -2.06 14.33
N SER A 21 20.30 -1.05 14.93
CA SER A 21 19.24 -1.24 15.94
C SER A 21 17.96 -1.83 15.38
N LEU A 22 17.69 -1.68 14.06
CA LEU A 22 16.51 -2.25 13.43
C LEU A 22 16.53 -3.78 13.52
N LEU A 23 17.71 -4.36 13.28
CA LEU A 23 17.94 -5.79 13.23
C LEU A 23 18.21 -6.39 14.62
N SER A 24 18.29 -5.56 15.66
CA SER A 24 18.47 -5.99 17.04
C SER A 24 17.15 -6.44 17.65
N SER A 25 17.21 -7.49 18.50
CA SER A 25 16.06 -7.97 19.26
C SER A 25 15.64 -7.05 20.43
N ALA A 26 16.40 -5.98 20.69
CA ALA A 26 16.18 -5.08 21.82
C ALA A 26 14.84 -4.30 21.77
N HIS A 27 14.18 -4.25 20.60
CA HIS A 27 12.86 -3.61 20.43
C HIS A 27 11.69 -4.59 20.51
N HIS A 28 11.95 -5.89 20.66
CA HIS A 28 10.92 -6.91 20.86
C HIS A 28 10.31 -6.74 22.26
N GLY A 29 9.04 -6.33 22.33
CA GLY A 29 8.31 -6.19 23.59
C GLY A 29 7.94 -4.76 24.02
N GLN A 30 8.34 -3.72 23.28
CA GLN A 30 7.78 -2.38 23.54
C GLN A 30 6.29 -2.33 23.18
N ARG A 31 5.46 -1.95 24.16
CA ARG A 31 4.03 -1.75 23.96
C ARG A 31 3.83 -0.54 23.03
N ARG A 32 3.32 -0.77 21.83
CA ARG A 32 3.01 0.29 20.86
C ARG A 32 1.59 0.80 21.11
N ARG A 33 1.40 2.11 20.96
CA ARG A 33 0.06 2.68 20.97
C ARG A 33 -0.56 2.40 19.60
N VAL A 34 -1.68 1.68 19.62
CA VAL A 34 -2.50 1.39 18.44
C VAL A 34 -3.76 2.23 18.53
N LEU A 35 -4.03 3.04 17.52
CA LEU A 35 -5.27 3.81 17.39
C LEU A 35 -6.05 3.29 16.20
N ASP A 36 -7.32 2.96 16.42
CA ASP A 36 -8.25 2.70 15.33
C ASP A 36 -8.41 4.00 14.53
N VAL A 37 -8.17 3.93 13.24
CA VAL A 37 -8.48 5.00 12.32
C VAL A 37 -9.98 4.85 12.01
N ARG A 38 -10.85 5.71 12.53
CA ARG A 38 -12.31 5.57 12.36
C ARG A 38 -12.84 6.65 11.44
N GLY A 39 -13.46 6.27 10.32
CA GLY A 39 -14.26 7.20 9.53
C GLY A 39 -15.54 7.56 10.29
N GLY A 40 -16.28 8.61 9.94
CA GLY A 40 -17.58 8.88 10.59
C GLY A 40 -18.51 7.66 10.49
N GLY A 41 -19.04 7.18 11.64
CA GLY A 41 -19.68 5.87 11.79
C GLY A 41 -18.70 4.82 12.35
N GLU A 42 -19.15 3.71 12.93
CA GLU A 42 -18.25 2.70 13.57
C GLU A 42 -17.29 1.95 12.59
N GLU A 43 -17.12 2.46 11.38
CA GLU A 43 -16.31 1.87 10.33
C GLU A 43 -14.83 2.25 10.49
N GLU A 44 -14.03 1.23 10.71
CA GLU A 44 -12.60 1.35 10.88
C GLU A 44 -11.86 1.26 9.54
N VAL A 45 -10.97 2.20 9.30
CA VAL A 45 -10.21 2.39 8.08
C VAL A 45 -8.70 2.08 8.26
N GLY A 46 -8.29 1.50 9.40
CA GLY A 46 -6.92 1.02 9.61
C GLY A 46 -6.40 1.19 11.04
N LEU A 47 -5.10 0.92 11.21
CA LEU A 47 -4.37 1.01 12.47
C LEU A 47 -3.26 2.06 12.36
N LEU A 48 -3.21 3.00 13.30
CA LEU A 48 -2.03 3.84 13.52
C LEU A 48 -1.19 3.22 14.64
N VAL A 49 0.05 2.83 14.32
CA VAL A 49 1.00 2.20 15.23
C VAL A 49 2.15 3.17 15.51
N GLU A 50 2.27 3.64 16.75
CA GLU A 50 3.38 4.52 17.15
C GLU A 50 4.67 3.73 17.45
N ASN A 51 5.83 4.33 17.19
CA ASN A 51 7.15 3.79 17.51
C ASN A 51 7.45 2.41 16.85
N VAL A 52 7.14 2.30 15.57
CA VAL A 52 7.58 1.18 14.72
C VAL A 52 9.08 1.30 14.42
N LEU A 53 9.54 2.52 14.13
CA LEU A 53 10.96 2.89 14.07
C LEU A 53 11.28 3.91 15.17
N THR A 54 12.51 3.91 15.66
CA THR A 54 12.99 4.99 16.55
C THR A 54 13.31 6.25 15.72
N PRO A 55 13.36 7.44 16.34
CA PRO A 55 13.81 8.65 15.65
C PRO A 55 15.21 8.51 15.03
N ASP A 56 16.13 7.79 15.67
CA ASP A 56 17.48 7.56 15.16
C ASP A 56 17.49 6.62 13.95
N GLU A 57 16.64 5.58 13.95
CA GLU A 57 16.45 4.69 12.80
C GLU A 57 15.87 5.45 11.60
N CYS A 58 14.89 6.32 11.85
CA CYS A 58 14.33 7.21 10.85
C CYS A 58 15.37 8.16 10.27
N ALA A 59 16.12 8.86 11.13
CA ALA A 59 17.19 9.77 10.71
C ALA A 59 18.31 9.05 9.95
N PHE A 60 18.61 7.80 10.31
CA PHE A 60 19.55 6.96 9.56
C PHE A 60 19.06 6.74 8.13
N TYR A 61 17.80 6.33 7.92
CA TYR A 61 17.27 6.14 6.57
C TYR A 61 17.29 7.44 5.77
N VAL A 62 16.82 8.56 6.35
CA VAL A 62 16.77 9.86 5.65
C VAL A 62 18.16 10.26 5.12
N ARG A 63 19.22 10.15 5.94
CA ARG A 63 20.59 10.47 5.52
C ARG A 63 21.06 9.62 4.33
N HIS A 64 20.82 8.31 4.36
CA HIS A 64 21.29 7.41 3.31
C HIS A 64 20.43 7.47 2.03
N LEU A 65 19.17 7.89 2.13
CA LEU A 65 18.29 8.06 0.95
C LEU A 65 18.78 9.19 0.04
N ASP A 66 19.23 10.29 0.63
CA ASP A 66 19.76 11.42 -0.15
C ASP A 66 21.05 11.02 -0.89
N GLU A 67 21.92 10.22 -0.25
CA GLU A 67 23.14 9.69 -0.87
C GLU A 67 22.86 8.61 -1.94
N ALA A 68 21.80 7.81 -1.76
CA ALA A 68 21.46 6.69 -2.64
C ALA A 68 20.78 7.09 -3.96
N GLY A 69 20.50 8.39 -4.15
CA GLY A 69 20.05 8.94 -5.43
C GLY A 69 18.61 8.59 -5.80
N MET A 70 17.64 9.04 -4.98
CA MET A 70 16.21 8.94 -5.27
C MET A 70 15.86 9.58 -6.64
N GLN A 71 14.92 8.99 -7.36
CA GLN A 71 14.55 9.41 -8.72
C GLN A 71 13.12 9.97 -8.76
N PRO A 72 12.85 11.05 -9.52
CA PRO A 72 11.50 11.59 -9.64
C PRO A 72 10.55 10.60 -10.31
N LEU A 73 9.30 10.53 -9.83
CA LEU A 73 8.24 9.72 -10.43
C LEU A 73 7.42 10.46 -11.49
N ALA A 74 7.32 11.78 -11.37
CA ALA A 74 6.46 12.58 -12.24
C ALA A 74 7.23 13.10 -13.45
N ALA A 75 6.60 13.07 -14.62
CA ALA A 75 7.13 13.70 -15.82
C ALA A 75 7.28 15.22 -15.60
N GLY A 76 8.47 15.77 -15.88
CA GLY A 76 8.73 17.21 -15.81
C GLY A 76 8.82 17.82 -14.39
N SER A 77 8.98 17.02 -13.33
CA SER A 77 9.22 17.55 -11.97
C SER A 77 10.55 18.29 -11.90
N ALA A 78 10.50 19.61 -11.71
CA ALA A 78 11.65 20.53 -11.76
C ALA A 78 12.62 20.45 -10.55
N SER A 79 12.61 19.36 -9.76
CA SER A 79 13.29 19.31 -8.46
C SER A 79 14.77 18.88 -8.47
N SER A 80 15.41 18.69 -9.63
CA SER A 80 16.88 18.69 -9.71
C SER A 80 17.38 18.82 -11.15
N SER A 81 18.44 19.60 -11.32
CA SER A 81 19.19 19.79 -12.57
C SER A 81 19.87 18.49 -13.04
N ALA A 82 19.12 17.54 -13.59
CA ALA A 82 19.61 16.47 -14.48
C ALA A 82 18.47 15.53 -14.93
N SER A 83 17.63 15.97 -15.87
CA SER A 83 17.14 15.11 -16.95
C SER A 83 16.44 15.98 -17.99
N ALA A 84 17.12 16.20 -19.10
CA ALA A 84 16.60 16.93 -20.26
C ALA A 84 15.57 16.11 -21.07
N SER A 85 14.88 15.14 -20.45
CA SER A 85 14.03 14.19 -21.16
C SER A 85 12.54 14.30 -20.87
N GLY A 86 12.09 15.10 -19.88
CA GLY A 86 10.65 15.22 -19.60
C GLY A 86 9.95 13.89 -19.24
N GLU A 87 10.72 12.85 -18.87
CA GLU A 87 10.26 11.46 -18.71
C GLU A 87 9.97 11.17 -17.24
N GLY A 88 8.74 10.81 -16.90
CA GLY A 88 8.38 10.26 -15.60
C GLY A 88 7.33 9.16 -15.73
N GLU A 89 7.29 8.25 -14.75
CA GLU A 89 6.41 7.07 -14.72
C GLU A 89 4.93 7.44 -14.59
N PHE A 90 4.63 8.59 -13.95
CA PHE A 90 3.26 9.03 -13.70
C PHE A 90 3.01 10.46 -14.21
N PRO A 91 1.77 10.79 -14.61
CA PRO A 91 1.36 12.17 -14.82
C PRO A 91 1.50 12.99 -13.52
N ALA A 92 2.06 14.20 -13.61
CA ALA A 92 2.37 15.02 -12.44
C ALA A 92 1.14 15.44 -11.62
N HIS A 93 -0.02 15.59 -12.27
CA HIS A 93 -1.29 15.88 -11.60
C HIS A 93 -1.88 14.65 -10.89
N TYR A 94 -1.42 13.45 -11.22
CA TYR A 94 -1.85 12.23 -10.52
C TYR A 94 -0.95 11.96 -9.31
N ARG A 95 0.38 12.05 -9.48
CA ARG A 95 1.36 11.73 -8.43
C ARG A 95 2.67 12.47 -8.63
N THR A 96 3.20 13.03 -7.55
CA THR A 96 4.51 13.72 -7.51
C THR A 96 5.30 13.36 -6.26
N SER A 97 6.41 12.63 -6.45
CA SER A 97 7.41 12.32 -5.42
C SER A 97 8.69 11.82 -6.06
N ASP A 98 9.81 11.86 -5.34
CA ASP A 98 10.97 11.03 -5.66
C ASP A 98 10.79 9.64 -5.04
N ARG A 99 11.35 8.60 -5.66
CA ARG A 99 11.26 7.22 -5.20
C ARG A 99 12.63 6.54 -5.23
N LEU A 100 12.84 5.66 -4.25
CA LEU A 100 13.88 4.66 -4.24
C LEU A 100 13.27 3.31 -3.86
N LEU A 101 13.57 2.28 -4.65
CA LEU A 101 13.16 0.91 -4.35
C LEU A 101 14.39 0.13 -3.88
N THR A 102 14.24 -0.65 -2.81
CA THR A 102 15.30 -1.54 -2.33
C THR A 102 14.70 -2.90 -1.98
N LEU A 103 15.42 -3.97 -2.29
CA LEU A 103 15.07 -5.31 -1.82
C LEU A 103 15.81 -5.57 -0.51
N SER A 104 15.06 -5.73 0.57
CA SER A 104 15.62 -6.02 1.89
C SER A 104 14.75 -7.02 2.65
N PRO A 105 15.08 -8.33 2.55
CA PRO A 105 14.45 -9.37 3.36
C PRO A 105 14.63 -9.13 4.86
N ASP A 106 15.82 -8.68 5.29
CA ASP A 106 16.14 -8.49 6.71
C ASP A 106 15.35 -7.34 7.35
N ALA A 107 15.26 -6.19 6.69
CA ALA A 107 14.48 -5.07 7.21
C ALA A 107 12.97 -5.37 7.15
N ALA A 108 12.49 -6.04 6.09
CA ALA A 108 11.10 -6.48 6.00
C ALA A 108 10.73 -7.44 7.14
N ARG A 109 11.59 -8.41 7.45
CA ARG A 109 11.39 -9.33 8.59
C ARG A 109 11.39 -8.59 9.93
N ALA A 110 12.35 -7.71 10.18
CA ALA A 110 12.43 -6.96 11.44
C ALA A 110 11.21 -6.04 11.63
N LEU A 111 10.76 -5.36 10.57
CA LEU A 111 9.55 -4.54 10.60
C LEU A 111 8.28 -5.38 10.81
N PHE A 112 8.20 -6.56 10.19
CA PHE A 112 7.10 -7.49 10.40
C PHE A 112 7.01 -7.92 11.87
N GLU A 113 8.12 -8.34 12.47
CA GLU A 113 8.18 -8.73 13.88
C GLU A 113 7.74 -7.60 14.83
N ARG A 114 7.99 -6.34 14.46
CA ARG A 114 7.55 -5.16 15.23
C ARG A 114 6.05 -4.87 15.06
N LEU A 115 5.51 -5.06 13.86
CA LEU A 115 4.10 -4.77 13.55
C LEU A 115 3.15 -5.88 13.96
N LEU A 116 3.60 -7.13 13.91
CA LEU A 116 2.74 -8.29 14.09
C LEU A 116 1.97 -8.31 15.42
N PRO A 117 2.57 -7.98 16.58
CA PRO A 117 1.85 -7.94 17.85
C PRO A 117 0.81 -6.82 17.94
N CYS A 118 0.81 -5.89 16.97
CA CYS A 118 -0.13 -4.77 16.91
C CYS A 118 -1.36 -5.09 16.04
N LEU A 119 -1.30 -6.16 15.24
CA LEU A 119 -2.45 -6.60 14.45
C LEU A 119 -3.49 -7.25 15.36
N ARG A 120 -4.76 -6.99 15.10
CA ARG A 120 -5.85 -7.64 15.83
C ARG A 120 -6.18 -8.97 15.13
N PRO A 121 -6.82 -9.92 15.83
CA PRO A 121 -7.24 -11.17 15.21
C PRO A 121 -8.10 -10.96 13.95
N SER A 122 -8.92 -9.91 13.91
CA SER A 122 -9.72 -9.53 12.75
C SER A 122 -8.91 -8.99 11.56
N ASP A 123 -7.70 -8.47 11.80
CA ASP A 123 -6.77 -8.04 10.74
C ASP A 123 -5.90 -9.21 10.25
N ALA A 124 -5.73 -10.23 11.09
CA ALA A 124 -4.92 -11.41 10.81
C ALA A 124 -5.62 -12.45 9.93
N VAL A 125 -6.88 -12.20 9.56
CA VAL A 125 -7.67 -13.04 8.66
C VAL A 125 -8.37 -12.13 7.65
N GLY A 126 -8.15 -12.39 6.37
CA GLY A 126 -8.75 -11.62 5.29
C GLY A 126 -8.85 -12.42 4.01
N VAL A 127 -9.47 -11.82 3.01
CA VAL A 127 -9.54 -12.35 1.64
C VAL A 127 -8.95 -11.27 0.72
N PRO A 128 -7.94 -11.58 -0.10
CA PRO A 128 -7.40 -10.61 -1.05
C PRO A 128 -8.47 -10.17 -2.05
N MET A 129 -8.30 -8.98 -2.63
CA MET A 129 -9.16 -8.49 -3.70
C MET A 129 -9.04 -9.36 -4.96
N GLY A 130 -10.18 -9.63 -5.61
CA GLY A 130 -10.24 -10.31 -6.90
C GLY A 130 -10.94 -11.67 -6.87
N PRO A 131 -11.24 -12.22 -8.06
CA PRO A 131 -12.03 -13.44 -8.18
C PRO A 131 -11.31 -14.69 -7.66
N GLY A 132 -12.10 -15.60 -7.07
CA GLY A 132 -11.65 -16.88 -6.54
C GLY A 132 -10.79 -16.78 -5.27
N THR A 133 -10.60 -15.62 -4.68
CA THR A 133 -9.65 -15.48 -3.56
C THR A 133 -10.19 -16.04 -2.24
N GLU A 134 -11.38 -16.66 -2.24
CA GLU A 134 -12.01 -17.27 -1.07
C GLU A 134 -11.08 -18.25 -0.39
N GLY A 135 -11.23 -18.37 0.92
CA GLY A 135 -10.43 -19.24 1.76
C GLY A 135 -9.95 -18.53 3.01
N VAL A 136 -9.09 -19.20 3.76
CA VAL A 136 -8.45 -18.61 4.94
C VAL A 136 -7.03 -18.20 4.60
N TRP A 137 -6.71 -16.95 4.87
CA TRP A 137 -5.39 -16.37 4.66
C TRP A 137 -4.84 -15.81 5.95
N LEU A 138 -3.56 -16.06 6.21
CA LEU A 138 -2.84 -15.58 7.39
C LEU A 138 -1.62 -14.75 6.97
N PRO A 139 -1.25 -13.70 7.73
CA PRO A 139 -0.10 -12.88 7.39
C PRO A 139 1.20 -13.67 7.67
N VAL A 140 2.14 -13.58 6.73
CA VAL A 140 3.41 -14.33 6.74
C VAL A 140 4.65 -13.45 6.68
N GLY A 141 4.51 -12.15 6.42
CA GLY A 141 5.62 -11.22 6.34
C GLY A 141 5.24 -9.87 5.76
N LEU A 142 6.24 -9.01 5.57
CA LEU A 142 6.12 -7.80 4.74
C LEU A 142 6.74 -8.04 3.36
N ASN A 143 6.34 -7.24 2.37
CA ASN A 143 6.96 -7.24 1.05
C ASN A 143 8.44 -6.83 1.19
N GLU A 144 9.35 -7.67 0.68
CA GLU A 144 10.79 -7.43 0.72
C GLU A 144 11.21 -6.22 -0.13
N CYS A 145 10.36 -5.81 -1.08
CA CYS A 145 10.50 -4.57 -1.82
C CYS A 145 10.03 -3.38 -0.97
N LEU A 146 10.99 -2.73 -0.30
CA LEU A 146 10.74 -1.51 0.46
C LEU A 146 10.79 -0.30 -0.49
N LYS A 147 9.73 0.52 -0.44
CA LYS A 147 9.54 1.66 -1.32
C LYS A 147 9.69 2.95 -0.52
N PHE A 148 10.81 3.64 -0.67
CA PHE A 148 11.01 4.94 -0.05
C PHE A 148 10.51 6.03 -0.99
N ALA A 149 9.81 7.03 -0.43
CA ALA A 149 9.37 8.19 -1.18
C ALA A 149 9.75 9.49 -0.45
N ARG A 150 10.15 10.49 -1.24
CA ARG A 150 10.47 11.85 -0.80
C ARG A 150 9.56 12.84 -1.50
N TYR A 151 8.89 13.69 -0.73
CA TYR A 151 7.97 14.71 -1.23
C TYR A 151 8.56 16.09 -0.96
N HIS A 152 8.46 16.96 -1.96
CA HIS A 152 8.76 18.38 -1.89
C HIS A 152 7.46 19.19 -1.78
N PRO A 153 7.48 20.50 -1.45
CA PRO A 153 6.27 21.30 -1.38
C PRO A 153 5.42 21.19 -2.66
N GLY A 154 4.12 20.97 -2.51
CA GLY A 154 3.17 20.67 -3.59
C GLY A 154 3.13 19.19 -4.02
N GLY A 155 4.12 18.39 -3.61
CA GLY A 155 4.17 16.95 -3.86
C GLY A 155 2.99 16.22 -3.19
N HIS A 156 2.34 15.32 -3.94
CA HIS A 156 1.11 14.65 -3.53
C HIS A 156 0.94 13.28 -4.21
N PHE A 157 -0.09 12.55 -3.81
CA PHE A 157 -0.61 11.39 -4.53
C PHE A 157 -2.13 11.41 -4.46
N SER A 158 -2.78 11.57 -5.62
CA SER A 158 -4.23 11.74 -5.75
C SER A 158 -5.05 10.59 -5.16
N ALA A 159 -6.36 10.77 -4.99
CA ALA A 159 -7.25 9.76 -4.42
C ALA A 159 -7.17 8.42 -5.18
N HIS A 160 -6.83 7.35 -4.48
CA HIS A 160 -6.65 6.02 -5.07
C HIS A 160 -6.93 4.91 -4.05
N ILE A 161 -6.99 3.69 -4.56
CA ILE A 161 -6.85 2.46 -3.79
C ILE A 161 -5.53 1.79 -4.19
N ASP A 162 -4.99 0.95 -3.33
CA ASP A 162 -3.74 0.25 -3.62
C ASP A 162 -4.01 -1.10 -4.28
N GLY A 163 -3.16 -1.48 -5.25
CA GLY A 163 -3.24 -2.80 -5.88
C GLY A 163 -2.47 -3.86 -5.08
N PRO A 164 -2.98 -5.10 -5.01
CA PRO A 164 -2.29 -6.18 -4.33
C PRO A 164 -1.04 -6.62 -5.11
N TRP A 165 0.01 -7.01 -4.40
CA TRP A 165 1.12 -7.77 -4.97
C TRP A 165 0.80 -9.26 -4.88
N VAL A 166 0.62 -9.93 -6.02
CA VAL A 166 0.13 -11.32 -6.11
C VAL A 166 1.18 -12.22 -6.77
N PRO A 167 2.19 -12.72 -6.03
CA PRO A 167 3.20 -13.60 -6.59
C PRO A 167 2.69 -15.01 -6.94
N SER A 168 1.57 -15.44 -6.35
CA SER A 168 0.95 -16.73 -6.67
C SER A 168 -0.51 -16.77 -6.24
N ALA A 169 -1.25 -17.79 -6.68
CA ALA A 169 -2.63 -18.03 -6.25
C ALA A 169 -2.80 -18.28 -4.74
N LYS A 170 -1.70 -18.53 -4.00
CA LYS A 170 -1.71 -18.78 -2.56
C LYS A 170 -1.04 -17.69 -1.74
N ARG A 171 -0.53 -16.63 -2.38
CA ARG A 171 0.18 -15.55 -1.69
C ARG A 171 -0.16 -14.21 -2.32
N ALA A 172 -0.60 -13.27 -1.50
CA ALA A 172 -1.00 -11.93 -1.94
C ALA A 172 -0.83 -10.91 -0.80
N SER A 173 -0.59 -9.64 -1.14
CA SER A 173 -0.68 -8.56 -0.15
C SER A 173 -2.10 -8.04 0.01
N MET A 174 -2.47 -7.64 1.23
CA MET A 174 -3.82 -7.13 1.53
C MET A 174 -3.84 -5.76 2.24
N PHE A 175 -2.73 -5.40 2.89
CA PHE A 175 -2.62 -4.15 3.62
C PHE A 175 -1.41 -3.37 3.14
N THR A 176 -1.57 -2.06 3.04
CA THR A 176 -0.47 -1.10 2.89
C THR A 176 0.03 -0.70 4.26
N VAL A 177 1.35 -0.60 4.38
CA VAL A 177 2.06 -0.07 5.55
C VAL A 177 2.83 1.16 5.11
N VAL A 178 2.49 2.33 5.64
CA VAL A 178 3.24 3.59 5.44
C VAL A 178 3.87 3.99 6.76
N ILE A 179 5.19 4.00 6.82
CA ILE A 179 5.99 4.45 7.96
C ILE A 179 6.50 5.86 7.67
N TYR A 180 6.22 6.81 8.56
CA TYR A 180 6.69 8.19 8.45
C TYR A 180 8.12 8.30 9.00
N LEU A 181 9.05 8.78 8.18
CA LEU A 181 10.47 8.89 8.56
C LEU A 181 10.83 10.26 9.12
N ASN A 182 9.94 11.24 9.01
CA ASN A 182 10.11 12.54 9.64
C ASN A 182 8.75 13.23 9.86
N ASP A 183 8.76 14.27 10.70
CA ASP A 183 7.60 15.09 11.09
C ASP A 183 8.02 16.57 11.22
N ALA A 184 7.11 17.41 11.72
CA ALA A 184 7.35 18.85 11.92
C ALA A 184 8.50 19.18 12.90
N ARG A 185 8.91 18.24 13.75
CA ARG A 185 9.98 18.42 14.76
C ARG A 185 11.31 17.79 14.37
N SER A 186 11.31 17.04 13.26
CA SER A 186 12.48 16.35 12.74
C SER A 186 13.37 17.30 11.93
N GLN A 187 14.57 16.84 11.56
CA GLN A 187 15.43 17.53 10.60
C GLN A 187 15.83 16.57 9.46
N PRO A 188 15.41 16.85 8.21
CA PRO A 188 14.53 17.93 7.78
C PRO A 188 13.12 17.79 8.37
N SER A 189 12.42 18.91 8.56
CA SER A 189 11.02 18.93 9.02
C SER A 189 10.05 18.84 7.84
N CYS A 190 8.80 18.49 8.13
CA CYS A 190 7.71 18.51 7.15
C CYS A 190 6.40 19.03 7.77
N VAL A 191 5.61 19.78 7.00
CA VAL A 191 4.27 20.26 7.38
C VAL A 191 3.30 19.99 6.23
N GLY A 192 2.12 19.46 6.54
CA GLY A 192 1.20 18.95 5.53
C GLY A 192 1.53 17.50 5.16
N GLY A 193 1.22 17.07 3.94
CA GLY A 193 1.59 15.72 3.52
C GLY A 193 0.85 14.62 4.28
N HIS A 194 -0.39 14.85 4.71
CA HIS A 194 -1.17 13.87 5.46
C HIS A 194 -1.47 12.63 4.61
N THR A 195 -1.72 11.49 5.26
CA THR A 195 -2.44 10.38 4.62
C THR A 195 -3.92 10.54 4.95
N ASN A 196 -4.71 10.95 3.96
CA ASN A 196 -6.15 11.14 4.15
C ASN A 196 -6.89 9.89 3.68
N PHE A 197 -7.83 9.42 4.48
CA PHE A 197 -8.82 8.42 4.10
C PHE A 197 -10.08 9.13 3.67
N LEU A 198 -10.70 8.64 2.60
CA LEU A 198 -11.69 9.37 1.83
C LEU A 198 -12.97 8.56 1.67
N ARG A 199 -14.08 9.27 1.48
CA ARG A 199 -15.30 8.74 0.88
C ARG A 199 -15.69 9.60 -0.32
N PRO A 200 -16.29 9.02 -1.38
CA PRO A 200 -16.88 9.81 -2.45
C PRO A 200 -17.83 10.88 -1.91
N ALA A 201 -17.86 12.06 -2.53
CA ALA A 201 -18.81 13.10 -2.17
C ALA A 201 -20.21 12.74 -2.68
N ILE A 202 -21.00 12.00 -1.89
CA ILE A 202 -22.31 11.44 -2.35
C ILE A 202 -23.39 12.51 -2.59
N ASN A 203 -23.19 13.79 -2.26
CA ASN A 203 -24.32 14.76 -2.20
C ASN A 203 -24.17 16.00 -3.08
N THR A 204 -24.05 15.83 -4.39
CA THR A 204 -24.53 16.86 -5.33
C THR A 204 -25.37 16.23 -6.47
N PRO A 205 -26.43 16.90 -6.96
CA PRO A 205 -27.16 16.51 -8.18
C PRO A 205 -26.28 16.45 -9.45
N GLN A 206 -25.03 16.89 -9.35
CA GLN A 206 -24.01 16.79 -10.40
C GLN A 206 -23.27 15.46 -10.35
N ALA A 207 -22.98 14.92 -9.15
CA ALA A 207 -22.37 13.60 -8.96
C ALA A 207 -23.27 12.46 -9.48
N GLN A 208 -24.59 12.57 -9.33
CA GLN A 208 -25.56 11.58 -9.88
C GLN A 208 -25.59 11.55 -11.41
N ARG A 209 -25.35 12.68 -12.09
CA ARG A 209 -25.25 12.74 -13.56
C ARG A 209 -23.91 12.24 -14.09
N ILE A 210 -22.87 12.28 -13.26
CA ILE A 210 -21.50 11.84 -13.61
C ILE A 210 -21.34 10.34 -13.39
N THR A 211 -21.95 9.76 -12.34
CA THR A 211 -21.96 8.30 -12.10
C THR A 211 -22.57 7.49 -13.24
N GLU A 212 -23.38 8.11 -14.10
CA GLU A 212 -24.02 7.47 -15.27
C GLU A 212 -23.20 7.62 -16.57
N SER A 213 -22.15 8.45 -16.58
CA SER A 213 -21.27 8.62 -17.73
C SER A 213 -20.08 7.68 -17.62
N ALA A 214 -20.16 6.52 -18.27
CA ALA A 214 -19.05 5.59 -18.49
C ALA A 214 -17.87 6.18 -19.32
N ALA A 215 -17.82 7.50 -19.52
CA ALA A 215 -16.88 8.21 -20.39
C ALA A 215 -15.87 9.10 -19.65
N GLU A 216 -15.93 9.23 -18.30
CA GLU A 216 -14.91 9.97 -17.54
C GLU A 216 -13.75 9.05 -17.13
N SER A 217 -12.52 9.52 -17.36
CA SER A 217 -11.28 8.76 -17.09
C SER A 217 -11.07 8.51 -15.59
N HIS A 218 -10.38 7.43 -15.23
CA HIS A 218 -10.08 7.08 -13.83
C HIS A 218 -9.21 8.14 -13.16
N ILE A 219 -8.25 8.73 -13.87
CA ILE A 219 -7.45 9.85 -13.36
C ILE A 219 -8.33 11.07 -13.10
N ALA A 220 -9.26 11.41 -13.98
CA ALA A 220 -10.17 12.53 -13.75
C ALA A 220 -11.01 12.32 -12.48
N ARG A 221 -11.51 11.11 -12.25
CA ARG A 221 -12.22 10.74 -11.01
C ARG A 221 -11.35 10.91 -9.76
N SER A 222 -10.05 10.60 -9.83
CA SER A 222 -9.14 10.79 -8.68
C SER A 222 -8.92 12.26 -8.30
N GLN A 223 -9.22 13.20 -9.19
CA GLN A 223 -9.08 14.65 -8.97
C GLN A 223 -10.36 15.31 -8.42
N GLN A 224 -11.47 14.56 -8.37
CA GLN A 224 -12.73 15.11 -7.88
C GLN A 224 -12.67 15.34 -6.37
N GLU A 225 -13.57 16.18 -5.87
CA GLU A 225 -13.67 16.44 -4.43
C GLU A 225 -14.17 15.18 -3.69
N HIS A 226 -13.46 14.83 -2.62
CA HIS A 226 -13.80 13.71 -1.74
C HIS A 226 -13.99 14.22 -0.31
N ASN A 227 -14.83 13.53 0.45
CA ASN A 227 -14.97 13.80 1.88
C ASN A 227 -13.81 13.12 2.62
N VAL A 228 -12.97 13.90 3.28
CA VAL A 228 -11.96 13.35 4.20
C VAL A 228 -12.67 12.80 5.43
N VAL A 229 -12.64 11.49 5.60
CA VAL A 229 -13.25 10.82 6.76
C VAL A 229 -12.27 10.70 7.93
N TYR A 230 -10.98 10.63 7.63
CA TYR A 230 -9.92 10.64 8.62
C TYR A 230 -8.63 11.15 8.01
N SER A 231 -7.82 11.88 8.78
CA SER A 231 -6.51 12.36 8.35
C SER A 231 -5.42 11.91 9.32
N VAL A 232 -4.37 11.28 8.79
CA VAL A 232 -3.18 10.91 9.55
C VAL A 232 -2.07 11.90 9.25
N GLU A 233 -1.71 12.69 10.26
CA GLU A 233 -0.55 13.59 10.21
C GLU A 233 0.77 12.78 10.30
N PRO A 234 1.81 13.11 9.52
CA PRO A 234 3.11 12.46 9.63
C PRO A 234 3.69 12.60 11.04
N LYS A 235 4.03 11.47 11.66
CA LYS A 235 4.71 11.41 12.96
C LYS A 235 5.88 10.45 12.89
N THR A 236 7.08 10.95 13.09
CA THR A 236 8.33 10.20 12.95
C THR A 236 8.28 8.87 13.69
N GLY A 237 8.62 7.79 12.98
CA GLY A 237 8.65 6.44 13.50
C GLY A 237 7.30 5.76 13.63
N SER A 238 6.19 6.45 13.38
CA SER A 238 4.85 5.87 13.39
C SER A 238 4.51 5.28 12.03
N ALA A 239 3.63 4.27 12.01
CA ALA A 239 3.14 3.65 10.80
C ALA A 239 1.61 3.67 10.76
N VAL A 240 1.03 3.94 9.60
CA VAL A 240 -0.38 3.63 9.33
C VAL A 240 -0.45 2.34 8.52
N VAL A 241 -1.31 1.42 8.95
CA VAL A 241 -1.57 0.11 8.34
C VAL A 241 -3.03 0.04 7.95
N PHE A 242 -3.33 -0.17 6.67
CA PHE A 242 -4.70 -0.11 6.18
C PHE A 242 -4.93 -1.03 5.00
N ARG A 243 -6.19 -1.46 4.83
CA ARG A 243 -6.65 -2.33 3.73
C ARG A 243 -6.49 -1.63 2.38
N HIS A 244 -6.03 -2.37 1.37
CA HIS A 244 -5.81 -1.88 0.01
C HIS A 244 -7.05 -1.23 -0.63
N GLU A 245 -8.24 -1.72 -0.28
CA GLU A 245 -9.54 -1.27 -0.81
C GLU A 245 -9.96 0.14 -0.36
N LEU A 246 -9.32 0.67 0.67
CA LEU A 246 -9.71 1.95 1.26
C LEU A 246 -9.25 3.09 0.36
N LEU A 247 -10.22 3.93 -0.03
CA LEU A 247 -9.93 5.12 -0.80
C LEU A 247 -9.13 6.10 0.05
N HIS A 248 -7.96 6.49 -0.42
CA HIS A 248 -7.04 7.34 0.32
C HIS A 248 -6.18 8.19 -0.62
N GLU A 249 -5.50 9.19 -0.07
CA GLU A 249 -4.58 10.05 -0.80
C GLU A 249 -3.37 10.41 0.07
N GLY A 250 -2.30 10.86 -0.59
CA GLY A 250 -1.24 11.64 0.03
C GLY A 250 -1.49 13.12 -0.21
N ALA A 251 -1.99 13.83 0.81
CA ALA A 251 -2.28 15.25 0.72
C ALA A 251 -1.03 16.04 0.30
N PRO A 252 -1.18 17.21 -0.34
CA PRO A 252 -0.04 18.05 -0.70
C PRO A 252 0.85 18.38 0.50
N LEU A 253 2.17 18.30 0.29
CA LEU A 253 3.13 18.83 1.25
C LEU A 253 3.10 20.36 1.22
N LEU A 254 2.98 21.02 2.38
CA LEU A 254 2.90 22.48 2.44
C LEU A 254 4.29 23.11 2.56
N SER A 255 5.16 22.55 3.40
CA SER A 255 6.54 23.03 3.57
C SER A 255 7.49 21.94 4.06
N GLY A 256 8.78 22.19 3.91
CA GLY A 256 9.85 21.24 4.25
C GLY A 256 9.98 20.10 3.24
N VAL A 257 10.43 18.94 3.70
CA VAL A 257 10.61 17.74 2.87
C VAL A 257 10.07 16.54 3.65
N LYS A 258 9.15 15.75 3.09
CA LYS A 258 8.57 14.57 3.75
C LYS A 258 9.18 13.29 3.21
N TYR A 259 9.55 12.37 4.10
CA TYR A 259 10.05 11.04 3.78
C TYR A 259 9.14 9.96 4.34
N ILE A 260 8.85 8.94 3.54
CA ILE A 260 8.12 7.74 3.96
C ILE A 260 8.82 6.47 3.47
N LEU A 261 8.63 5.39 4.23
CA LEU A 261 8.84 4.01 3.79
C LEU A 261 7.47 3.37 3.60
N ARG A 262 7.20 2.81 2.42
CA ARG A 262 6.01 2.03 2.12
C ARG A 262 6.37 0.57 1.83
N THR A 263 5.60 -0.34 2.40
CA THR A 263 5.62 -1.78 2.10
C THR A 263 4.20 -2.34 2.27
N GLU A 264 4.01 -3.64 2.11
CA GLU A 264 2.71 -4.30 2.17
C GLU A 264 2.77 -5.55 3.05
N LEU A 265 1.69 -5.82 3.79
CA LEU A 265 1.54 -7.05 4.57
C LEU A 265 1.15 -8.20 3.64
N ILE A 266 2.02 -9.22 3.58
CA ILE A 266 1.86 -10.41 2.74
C ILE A 266 1.11 -11.48 3.51
N PHE A 267 0.13 -12.10 2.85
CA PHE A 267 -0.65 -13.20 3.38
C PHE A 267 -0.43 -14.45 2.55
N GLU A 268 -0.56 -15.60 3.21
CA GLU A 268 -0.56 -16.91 2.59
C GLU A 268 -1.87 -17.63 2.90
N ARG A 269 -2.39 -18.33 1.90
CA ARG A 269 -3.60 -19.15 2.00
C ARG A 269 -3.27 -20.46 2.73
N VAL A 270 -4.02 -20.76 3.80
CA VAL A 270 -3.75 -21.88 4.72
C VAL A 270 -4.89 -22.91 4.83
N ASP A 271 -6.02 -22.70 4.14
CA ASP A 271 -7.08 -23.70 4.07
C ASP A 271 -6.68 -24.92 3.20
N SER A 272 -7.34 -26.05 3.44
CA SER A 272 -6.96 -27.34 2.86
C SER A 272 -7.01 -27.34 1.34
N ALA A 273 -5.95 -27.83 0.70
CA ALA A 273 -5.85 -28.06 -0.75
C ALA A 273 -6.93 -29.00 -1.32
N LEU A 274 -7.71 -29.66 -0.45
CA LEU A 274 -8.85 -30.50 -0.82
C LEU A 274 -10.14 -29.71 -1.06
N THR A 275 -10.14 -28.40 -0.85
CA THR A 275 -11.29 -27.53 -1.17
C THR A 275 -11.10 -27.02 -2.59
N PRO A 276 -11.79 -27.58 -3.61
CA PRO A 276 -11.64 -27.12 -4.98
C PRO A 276 -12.10 -25.67 -5.06
N ARG A 277 -11.33 -24.84 -5.76
CA ARG A 277 -11.71 -23.46 -6.07
C ARG A 277 -12.85 -23.52 -7.09
N SER A 278 -14.08 -23.24 -6.69
CA SER A 278 -15.19 -23.09 -7.63
C SER A 278 -15.19 -21.68 -8.18
N ILE A 279 -14.50 -21.47 -9.31
CA ILE A 279 -14.57 -20.21 -10.04
C ILE A 279 -15.79 -20.30 -10.97
N SER A 280 -16.72 -19.35 -10.84
CA SER A 280 -17.84 -19.24 -11.78
C SER A 280 -17.36 -18.76 -13.17
N PRO A 281 -18.09 -19.05 -14.26
CA PRO A 281 -17.76 -18.53 -15.58
C PRO A 281 -17.64 -17.00 -15.64
N GLU A 282 -18.41 -16.29 -14.81
CA GLU A 282 -18.32 -14.83 -14.65
C GLU A 282 -16.98 -14.40 -14.05
N GLU A 283 -16.56 -15.05 -12.97
CA GLU A 283 -15.27 -14.79 -12.32
C GLU A 283 -14.08 -15.17 -13.21
N GLU A 284 -14.20 -16.22 -14.03
CA GLU A 284 -13.18 -16.60 -15.01
C GLU A 284 -13.04 -15.52 -16.10
N LEU A 285 -14.17 -15.03 -16.63
CA LEU A 285 -14.18 -13.94 -17.60
C LEU A 285 -13.60 -12.65 -17.01
N ALA A 286 -13.99 -12.31 -15.77
CA ALA A 286 -13.47 -11.16 -15.06
C ALA A 286 -11.95 -11.28 -14.84
N TRP A 287 -11.47 -12.46 -14.43
CA TRP A 287 -10.04 -12.74 -14.28
C TRP A 287 -9.28 -12.51 -15.58
N THR A 288 -9.76 -13.07 -16.70
CA THR A 288 -9.15 -12.85 -18.02
C THR A 288 -9.08 -11.36 -18.36
N ARG A 289 -10.17 -10.61 -18.11
CA ARG A 289 -10.21 -9.16 -18.38
C ARG A 289 -9.23 -8.39 -17.50
N ILE A 290 -9.15 -8.69 -16.21
CA ILE A 290 -8.22 -8.07 -15.25
C ILE A 290 -6.77 -8.28 -15.71
N VAL A 291 -6.41 -9.52 -16.06
CA VAL A 291 -5.06 -9.86 -16.54
C VAL A 291 -4.73 -9.08 -17.81
N SER A 292 -5.62 -9.06 -18.81
CA SER A 292 -5.40 -8.31 -20.05
C SER A 292 -5.24 -6.81 -19.83
N LEU A 293 -5.94 -6.22 -18.85
CA LEU A 293 -5.77 -4.80 -18.51
C LEU A 293 -4.41 -4.52 -17.84
N TYR A 294 -3.94 -5.41 -16.96
CA TYR A 294 -2.59 -5.29 -16.39
C TYR A 294 -1.49 -5.46 -17.46
N GLU A 295 -1.64 -6.40 -18.38
CA GLU A 295 -0.72 -6.57 -19.51
C GLU A 295 -0.71 -5.33 -20.42
N LEU A 296 -1.88 -4.74 -20.68
CA LEU A 296 -2.01 -3.49 -21.42
C LEU A 296 -1.31 -2.34 -20.69
N SER A 297 -1.53 -2.20 -19.38
CA SER A 297 -0.87 -1.23 -18.52
C SER A 297 0.66 -1.34 -18.62
N GLU A 298 1.21 -2.55 -18.53
CA GLU A 298 2.66 -2.79 -18.66
C GLU A 298 3.19 -2.47 -20.07
N SER A 299 2.40 -2.73 -21.12
CA SER A 299 2.75 -2.32 -22.48
C SER A 299 2.83 -0.80 -22.59
N LEU A 300 1.80 -0.08 -22.13
CA LEU A 300 1.73 1.37 -22.18
C LEU A 300 2.86 2.02 -21.36
N TYR A 301 3.25 1.43 -20.23
CA TYR A 301 4.42 1.84 -19.47
C TYR A 301 5.72 1.72 -20.30
N ARG A 302 5.93 0.59 -21.00
CA ARG A 302 7.10 0.40 -21.89
C ARG A 302 7.10 1.37 -23.07
N ASP A 303 5.91 1.70 -23.59
CA ASP A 303 5.70 2.66 -24.67
C ASP A 303 5.77 4.13 -24.18
N ARG A 304 5.99 4.34 -22.88
CA ARG A 304 6.09 5.65 -22.21
C ARG A 304 4.79 6.49 -22.28
N ASP A 305 3.65 5.83 -22.45
CA ASP A 305 2.34 6.44 -22.27
C ASP A 305 1.94 6.41 -20.78
N SER A 306 2.40 7.41 -20.03
CA SER A 306 2.14 7.50 -18.59
C SER A 306 0.64 7.62 -18.24
N THR A 307 -0.17 8.23 -19.11
CA THR A 307 -1.61 8.37 -18.86
C THR A 307 -2.32 7.05 -19.12
N GLY A 308 -2.08 6.44 -20.29
CA GLY A 308 -2.66 5.14 -20.62
C GLY A 308 -2.24 4.04 -19.64
N PHE A 309 -0.99 4.04 -19.20
CA PHE A 309 -0.49 3.17 -18.12
C PHE A 309 -1.36 3.26 -16.86
N VAL A 310 -1.60 4.47 -16.36
CA VAL A 310 -2.38 4.68 -15.13
C VAL A 310 -3.85 4.34 -15.35
N GLU A 311 -4.44 4.72 -16.47
CA GLU A 311 -5.86 4.43 -16.78
C GLU A 311 -6.12 2.92 -16.84
N ALA A 312 -5.31 2.17 -17.60
CA ALA A 312 -5.46 0.71 -17.69
C ALA A 312 -5.23 0.01 -16.34
N TYR A 313 -4.26 0.47 -15.55
CA TYR A 313 -4.02 -0.03 -14.20
C TYR A 313 -5.23 0.19 -13.27
N LEU A 314 -5.81 1.39 -13.29
CA LEU A 314 -6.96 1.73 -12.46
C LEU A 314 -8.24 1.00 -12.89
N GLU A 315 -8.44 0.76 -14.19
CA GLU A 315 -9.54 -0.08 -14.70
C GLU A 315 -9.39 -1.52 -14.20
N ALA A 316 -8.19 -2.11 -14.31
CA ALA A 316 -7.91 -3.46 -13.80
C ALA A 316 -8.20 -3.56 -12.31
N LEU A 317 -7.75 -2.57 -11.53
CA LEU A 317 -7.87 -2.56 -10.08
C LEU A 317 -9.32 -2.33 -9.61
N GLU A 318 -10.09 -1.49 -10.30
CA GLU A 318 -11.51 -1.29 -9.99
C GLU A 318 -12.32 -2.56 -10.28
N LEU A 319 -12.05 -3.23 -11.41
CA LEU A 319 -12.65 -4.53 -11.73
C LEU A 319 -12.20 -5.60 -10.72
N GLN A 320 -10.93 -5.65 -10.33
CA GLN A 320 -10.47 -6.59 -9.31
C GLN A 320 -11.17 -6.35 -7.97
N ARG A 321 -11.35 -5.08 -7.57
CA ARG A 321 -12.05 -4.71 -6.33
C ARG A 321 -13.50 -5.19 -6.34
N SER A 322 -14.22 -5.11 -7.46
CA SER A 322 -15.65 -5.46 -7.50
C SER A 322 -15.93 -6.93 -7.17
N PHE A 323 -14.93 -7.80 -7.27
CA PHE A 323 -14.97 -9.22 -6.87
C PHE A 323 -14.47 -9.47 -5.44
N THR A 324 -14.23 -8.43 -4.64
CA THR A 324 -13.85 -8.61 -3.23
C THR A 324 -15.09 -9.03 -2.44
N PRO A 325 -15.09 -10.18 -1.74
CA PRO A 325 -16.23 -10.59 -0.94
C PRO A 325 -16.57 -9.54 0.12
N SER A 326 -17.86 -9.26 0.32
CA SER A 326 -18.32 -8.39 1.41
C SER A 326 -17.75 -8.89 2.75
N ALA A 327 -17.28 -8.00 3.61
CA ALA A 327 -16.77 -8.34 4.94
C ALA A 327 -17.75 -9.19 5.79
N SER A 328 -19.05 -9.15 5.45
CA SER A 328 -20.09 -9.99 6.05
C SER A 328 -19.99 -11.48 5.66
N ALA A 329 -19.47 -11.82 4.49
CA ALA A 329 -19.25 -13.19 4.04
C ALA A 329 -18.06 -13.87 4.74
N GLY A 330 -17.10 -13.07 5.25
CA GLY A 330 -15.93 -13.52 6.01
C GLY A 330 -16.16 -13.71 7.51
N ARG A 331 -17.34 -13.36 8.04
CA ARG A 331 -17.74 -13.66 9.43
C ARG A 331 -18.24 -15.11 9.59
N ALA A 332 -17.82 -16.03 8.72
CA ALA A 332 -17.85 -17.43 9.08
C ALA A 332 -17.02 -17.58 10.35
N THR A 333 -17.65 -18.02 11.44
CA THR A 333 -16.95 -18.47 12.65
C THR A 333 -15.81 -19.36 12.20
N LEU A 334 -14.57 -18.88 12.33
CA LEU A 334 -13.40 -19.69 12.01
C LEU A 334 -13.55 -20.98 12.82
N PRO A 335 -13.46 -22.17 12.19
CA PRO A 335 -13.58 -23.44 12.93
C PRO A 335 -12.37 -23.68 13.87
N PHE A 336 -11.48 -22.70 13.96
CA PHE A 336 -10.29 -22.68 14.78
C PHE A 336 -10.04 -21.28 15.31
N SER A 337 -9.41 -21.20 16.48
CA SER A 337 -8.94 -19.92 17.01
C SER A 337 -7.57 -19.59 16.40
N VAL A 338 -7.40 -18.34 15.98
CA VAL A 338 -6.12 -17.78 15.53
C VAL A 338 -5.48 -17.07 16.71
N TYR A 339 -4.32 -17.54 17.14
CA TYR A 339 -3.55 -16.90 18.21
C TYR A 339 -2.16 -16.52 17.70
N ALA A 340 -1.72 -15.30 18.03
CA ALA A 340 -0.34 -14.89 17.87
C ALA A 340 0.49 -15.49 19.01
N SER A 341 1.54 -16.24 18.69
CA SER A 341 2.50 -16.71 19.68
C SER A 341 3.32 -15.54 20.24
N PRO A 342 3.95 -15.71 21.43
CA PRO A 342 4.90 -14.73 21.96
C PRO A 342 6.07 -14.41 21.01
N GLN A 343 6.33 -15.28 20.03
CA GLN A 343 7.38 -15.12 19.00
C GLN A 343 6.87 -14.44 17.74
N GLY A 344 5.58 -14.07 17.67
CA GLY A 344 5.00 -13.46 16.48
C GLY A 344 4.79 -14.48 15.34
N HIS A 345 4.22 -15.64 15.65
CA HIS A 345 3.69 -16.54 14.64
C HIS A 345 2.20 -16.74 14.86
N PHE A 346 1.39 -16.69 13.80
CA PHE A 346 -0.02 -17.05 13.91
C PHE A 346 -0.17 -18.56 13.83
N HIS A 347 -0.79 -19.14 14.85
CA HIS A 347 -1.13 -20.55 14.89
C HIS A 347 -2.65 -20.72 14.82
N THR A 348 -3.08 -21.76 14.11
CA THR A 348 -4.47 -22.21 14.11
C THR A 348 -4.60 -23.39 15.09
N THR A 349 -5.64 -23.37 15.92
CA THR A 349 -5.97 -24.51 16.79
C THR A 349 -7.36 -25.01 16.43
N HIS A 350 -7.46 -26.22 15.89
CA HIS A 350 -8.75 -26.87 15.71
C HIS A 350 -9.34 -27.14 17.10
N GLY A 351 -10.54 -26.60 17.36
CA GLY A 351 -11.31 -26.99 18.55
C GLY A 351 -11.55 -28.50 18.50
N GLN A 352 -11.25 -29.19 19.60
CA GLN A 352 -11.63 -30.60 19.78
C GLN A 352 -13.14 -30.76 19.86
#